data_AF-A0A373UGT8-F1
#
_entry.id   AF-A0A373UGT8-F1
#
_cell.length_a   1.000
_cell.length_b   1.000
_cell.length_c   1.000
_cell.angle_alpha   90.00
_cell.angle_beta   90.00
_cell.angle_gamma   90.00
#
_symmetry.space_group_name_H-M   'P 1'
#
loop_
_entity.id
_entity.type
_entity.pdbx_description
1 polymer ?
#
loop_
_entity_poly.entity_id
_entity_poly.type
_entity_poly.pdbx_seq_one_letter_code
_entity_poly.pdbx_strand_id
1 'polypeptide(L)'
;MDSRTKQDFTRRITQSNRSELVVVLYDICFSYLDEAEKNLKEKDFDVYKEAVRKADAVIGELQAALNFQYELSPQLYPLYSYCRRELMRSMYQQSGDGIAHAKRVLSGLYQAFCEVAKQDTSEPLMHNTQQVYAGMTYGKEQLNENFQESDTSRGFFA
;
A
#
# COMPACT_ATOMS: atom_id res chain seq x y z
N MET A 1 -12.13 -3.31 -0.95
CA MET A 1 -11.28 -2.27 -1.58
C MET A 1 -11.76 -2.02 -3.01
N ASP A 2 -12.20 -0.80 -3.30
CA ASP A 2 -12.88 -0.45 -4.56
C ASP A 2 -11.91 -0.27 -5.73
N SER A 3 -12.42 -0.34 -6.96
CA SER A 3 -11.62 -0.21 -8.20
C SER A 3 -10.85 1.12 -8.25
N ARG A 4 -11.51 2.22 -7.86
CA ARG A 4 -10.90 3.55 -7.80
C ARG A 4 -9.70 3.61 -6.85
N THR A 5 -9.86 3.07 -5.64
CA THR A 5 -8.80 3.03 -4.64
C THR A 5 -7.58 2.23 -5.13
N LYS A 6 -7.82 1.14 -5.86
CA LYS A 6 -6.73 0.36 -6.48
C LYS A 6 -6.00 1.17 -7.55
N GLN A 7 -6.71 1.92 -8.39
CA GLN A 7 -6.11 2.81 -9.38
C GLN A 7 -5.27 3.91 -8.73
N ASP A 8 -5.79 4.52 -7.65
CA ASP A 8 -5.07 5.53 -6.87
C ASP A 8 -3.77 4.97 -6.28
N PHE A 9 -3.79 3.77 -5.69
CA PHE A 9 -2.58 3.13 -5.19
C PHE A 9 -1.59 2.76 -6.29
N THR A 10 -2.06 2.24 -7.43
CA THR A 10 -1.19 1.96 -8.58
C THR A 10 -0.46 3.23 -9.03
N ARG A 11 -1.17 4.35 -9.12
CA ARG A 11 -0.57 5.65 -9.46
C ARG A 11 0.44 6.11 -8.42
N ARG A 12 0.15 5.95 -7.13
CA ARG A 12 1.10 6.30 -6.06
C ARG A 12 2.36 5.45 -6.15
N ILE A 13 2.22 4.13 -6.33
CA ILE A 13 3.34 3.20 -6.48
C ILE A 13 4.26 3.60 -7.65
N THR A 14 3.69 3.94 -8.81
CA THR A 14 4.51 4.31 -9.99
C THR A 14 5.29 5.61 -9.81
N GLN A 15 4.79 6.52 -8.97
CA GLN A 15 5.37 7.84 -8.75
C GLN A 15 6.27 7.92 -7.52
N SER A 16 6.26 6.90 -6.66
CA SER A 16 6.99 6.91 -5.39
C SER A 16 8.49 6.65 -5.52
N ASN A 17 9.27 7.34 -4.69
CA ASN A 17 10.64 6.96 -4.39
C ASN A 17 10.69 5.78 -3.39
N ARG A 18 11.89 5.33 -2.98
CA ARG A 18 12.06 4.15 -2.12
C ARG A 18 11.34 4.29 -0.77
N SER A 19 11.50 5.44 -0.11
CA SER A 19 10.91 5.67 1.20
C SER A 19 9.40 5.86 1.12
N GLU A 20 8.92 6.55 0.09
CA GLU A 20 7.49 6.74 -0.17
C GLU A 20 6.80 5.42 -0.53
N LEU A 21 7.45 4.51 -1.26
CA LEU A 21 6.88 3.21 -1.59
C LEU A 21 6.55 2.41 -0.33
N VAL A 22 7.41 2.48 0.69
CA VAL A 22 7.15 1.86 2.00
C VAL A 22 5.91 2.47 2.65
N VAL A 23 5.76 3.79 2.63
CA VAL A 23 4.58 4.50 3.15
C VAL A 23 3.31 4.06 2.41
N VAL A 24 3.37 3.91 1.08
CA VAL A 24 2.25 3.42 0.27
C VAL A 24 1.87 1.98 0.64
N LEU A 25 2.83 1.09 0.90
CA LEU A 25 2.56 -0.26 1.37
C LEU A 25 1.83 -0.27 2.72
N TYR A 26 2.22 0.61 3.65
CA TYR A 26 1.48 0.78 4.91
C TYR A 26 0.05 1.26 4.70
N ASP A 27 -0.18 2.23 3.80
CA ASP A 27 -1.52 2.71 3.50
C ASP A 27 -2.41 1.58 2.92
N ILE A 28 -1.85 0.74 2.04
CA ILE A 28 -2.54 -0.44 1.51
C ILE A 28 -2.86 -1.42 2.64
N CYS A 29 -1.91 -1.66 3.55
CA CYS A 29 -2.12 -2.52 4.71
C CYS A 29 -3.28 -2.00 5.59
N PHE A 30 -3.27 -0.71 5.94
CA PHE A 30 -4.35 -0.11 6.73
C PHE A 30 -5.70 -0.16 6.01
N SER A 31 -5.73 0.04 4.69
CA SER A 31 -6.96 -0.09 3.91
C SER A 31 -7.57 -1.50 4.02
N TYR A 32 -6.74 -2.55 3.99
CA TYR A 32 -7.21 -3.92 4.21
C TYR A 32 -7.65 -4.18 5.65
N LEU A 33 -6.96 -3.61 6.65
CA LEU A 33 -7.36 -3.73 8.06
C LEU A 33 -8.70 -3.03 8.34
N ASP A 34 -8.94 -1.86 7.74
CA ASP A 34 -10.22 -1.15 7.84
C ASP A 34 -11.34 -1.93 7.14
N GLU A 35 -11.06 -2.53 5.98
CA GLU A 35 -11.99 -3.42 5.29
C GLU A 35 -12.33 -4.65 6.16
N ALA A 36 -11.33 -5.24 6.82
CA ALA A 36 -11.55 -6.35 7.74
C ALA A 36 -12.45 -5.92 8.93
N GLU A 37 -12.16 -4.80 9.59
CA GLU A 37 -12.97 -4.28 10.70
C GLU A 37 -14.42 -4.01 10.28
N LYS A 38 -14.64 -3.47 9.07
CA LYS A 38 -15.97 -3.23 8.51
C LYS A 38 -16.74 -4.55 8.31
N ASN A 39 -16.14 -5.50 7.59
CA ASN A 39 -16.80 -6.77 7.27
C ASN A 39 -17.03 -7.64 8.52
N LEU A 40 -16.16 -7.53 9.53
CA LEU A 40 -16.39 -8.16 10.83
C LEU A 40 -17.67 -7.65 11.50
N LYS A 41 -17.94 -6.35 11.45
CA LYS A 41 -19.17 -5.73 12.00
C LYS A 41 -20.41 -6.14 11.19
N GLU A 42 -20.26 -6.23 9.88
CA GLU A 42 -21.33 -6.65 8.95
C GLU A 42 -21.57 -8.17 8.97
N LYS A 43 -20.73 -8.92 9.71
CA LYS A 43 -20.74 -10.40 9.80
C LYS A 43 -20.48 -11.11 8.47
N ASP A 44 -19.86 -10.43 7.51
CA ASP A 44 -19.32 -11.04 6.30
C ASP A 44 -17.94 -11.64 6.62
N PHE A 45 -17.95 -12.86 7.17
CA PHE A 45 -16.74 -13.51 7.64
C PHE A 45 -15.81 -13.96 6.51
N ASP A 46 -16.31 -14.17 5.30
CA ASP A 46 -15.51 -14.59 4.16
C ASP A 46 -14.68 -13.41 3.63
N VAL A 47 -15.31 -12.26 3.44
CA VAL A 47 -14.61 -11.02 3.06
C VAL A 47 -13.68 -10.56 4.19
N TYR A 48 -14.09 -10.68 5.45
CA TYR A 48 -13.23 -10.43 6.61
C TYR A 48 -11.93 -11.24 6.57
N LYS A 49 -12.02 -12.57 6.42
CA LYS A 49 -10.84 -13.44 6.38
C LYS A 49 -9.93 -13.09 5.21
N GLU A 50 -10.51 -12.80 4.06
CA GLU A 50 -9.75 -12.43 2.87
C GLU A 50 -9.03 -11.09 3.04
N ALA A 51 -9.67 -10.08 3.63
CA ALA A 51 -9.05 -8.81 3.95
C ALA A 51 -7.88 -8.97 4.95
N VAL A 52 -8.06 -9.81 6.00
CA VAL A 52 -6.99 -10.11 6.96
C VAL A 52 -5.81 -10.81 6.27
N ARG A 53 -6.04 -11.76 5.37
CA ARG A 53 -4.96 -12.42 4.60
C ARG A 53 -4.19 -11.44 3.71
N LYS A 54 -4.90 -10.51 3.06
CA LYS A 54 -4.25 -9.46 2.26
C LYS A 54 -3.41 -8.52 3.11
N ALA A 55 -3.91 -8.13 4.28
CA ALA A 55 -3.12 -7.34 5.22
C ALA A 55 -1.87 -8.11 5.70
N ASP A 56 -2.00 -9.40 6.06
CA ASP A 56 -0.86 -10.25 6.45
C ASP A 56 0.18 -10.38 5.33
N ALA A 57 -0.27 -10.52 4.08
CA ALA A 57 0.63 -10.59 2.92
C ALA A 57 1.47 -9.31 2.79
N VAL A 58 0.85 -8.14 2.90
CA VAL A 58 1.57 -6.85 2.85
C VAL A 58 2.59 -6.73 3.98
N ILE A 59 2.24 -7.14 5.20
CA ILE A 59 3.18 -7.15 6.33
C ILE A 59 4.31 -8.16 6.07
N GLY A 60 4.01 -9.29 5.45
CA GLY A 60 5.00 -10.29 5.01
C GLY A 60 6.00 -9.72 4.01
N GLU A 61 5.54 -8.93 3.04
CA GLU A 61 6.42 -8.23 2.09
C GLU A 61 7.32 -7.21 2.80
N LEU A 62 6.76 -6.38 3.70
CA LEU A 62 7.53 -5.43 4.50
C LEU A 62 8.59 -6.14 5.36
N GLN A 63 8.25 -7.29 5.92
CA GLN A 63 9.15 -8.11 6.71
C GLN A 63 10.26 -8.74 5.86
N ALA A 64 9.94 -9.23 4.66
CA ALA A 64 10.90 -9.84 3.74
C ALA A 64 11.86 -8.80 3.12
N ALA A 65 11.41 -7.55 2.96
CA ALA A 65 12.22 -6.45 2.45
C ALA A 65 13.28 -5.92 3.43
N LEU A 66 13.31 -6.41 4.69
CA LEU A 66 14.29 -5.98 5.67
C LEU A 66 15.71 -6.43 5.30
N ASN A 67 16.66 -5.48 5.29
CA ASN A 67 18.07 -5.77 5.12
C ASN A 67 18.78 -5.94 6.48
N PHE A 68 19.08 -7.20 6.85
CA PHE A 68 19.72 -7.57 8.11
C PHE A 68 21.20 -7.14 8.27
N GLN A 69 21.78 -6.46 7.28
CA GLN A 69 23.05 -5.77 7.46
C GLN A 69 22.91 -4.53 8.36
N TYR A 70 21.69 -3.98 8.50
CA TYR A 70 21.42 -2.86 9.39
C TYR A 70 20.96 -3.33 10.77
N GLU A 71 21.49 -2.71 11.82
CA GLU A 71 21.18 -3.03 13.23
C GLU A 71 19.71 -2.83 13.61
N LEU A 72 18.97 -2.05 12.82
CA LEU A 72 17.55 -1.78 13.03
C LEU A 72 16.66 -2.95 12.57
N SER A 73 17.07 -3.71 11.55
CA SER A 73 16.25 -4.79 10.97
C SER A 73 15.92 -5.91 11.97
N PRO A 74 16.87 -6.38 12.83
CA PRO A 74 16.56 -7.30 13.91
C PRO A 74 15.53 -6.79 14.92
N GLN A 75 15.38 -5.46 15.07
CA GLN A 75 14.40 -4.85 15.97
C GLN A 75 13.01 -4.73 15.32
N LEU A 76 12.96 -4.49 14.00
CA LEU A 76 11.71 -4.38 13.24
C LEU A 76 11.07 -5.75 12.97
N TYR A 77 11.88 -6.79 12.72
CA TYR A 77 11.40 -8.13 12.42
C TYR A 77 10.41 -8.71 13.46
N PRO A 78 10.68 -8.66 14.78
CA PRO A 78 9.74 -9.17 15.79
C PRO A 78 8.46 -8.34 15.88
N LEU A 79 8.49 -7.04 15.55
CA LEU A 79 7.29 -6.20 15.51
C LEU A 79 6.35 -6.65 14.39
N TYR A 80 6.89 -6.89 13.18
CA TYR A 80 6.09 -7.44 12.09
C TYR A 80 5.57 -8.84 12.42
N SER A 81 6.42 -9.70 13.00
CA SER A 81 6.01 -11.05 13.43
C SER A 81 4.88 -11.01 14.47
N TYR A 82 4.93 -10.04 15.40
CA TYR A 82 3.86 -9.81 16.37
C TYR A 82 2.55 -9.42 15.68
N CYS A 83 2.58 -8.43 14.78
CA CYS A 83 1.38 -8.00 14.05
C CYS A 83 0.74 -9.15 13.29
N ARG A 84 1.53 -9.93 12.54
CA ARG A 84 1.06 -11.11 11.79
C ARG A 84 0.39 -12.14 12.71
N ARG A 85 0.98 -12.42 13.87
CA ARG A 85 0.40 -13.33 14.87
C ARG A 85 -0.92 -12.81 15.42
N GLU A 86 -1.03 -11.52 15.73
CA GLU A 86 -2.28 -10.91 16.19
C GLU A 86 -3.37 -10.97 15.11
N LEU A 87 -3.03 -10.76 13.83
CA LEU A 87 -3.98 -10.92 12.72
C LEU A 87 -4.50 -12.35 12.61
N MET A 88 -3.62 -13.35 12.69
CA MET A 88 -4.01 -14.77 12.68
C MET A 88 -4.90 -15.13 13.87
N ARG A 89 -4.60 -14.58 15.05
CA ARG A 89 -5.42 -14.73 16.25
C ARG A 89 -6.80 -14.11 16.05
N SER A 90 -6.88 -12.88 15.52
CA SER A 90 -8.13 -12.20 15.15
C SER A 90 -8.97 -13.06 14.19
N MET A 91 -8.31 -13.68 13.21
CA MET A 91 -8.98 -14.51 12.22
C MET A 91 -9.56 -15.79 12.83
N TYR A 92 -8.82 -16.45 13.73
CA TYR A 92 -9.28 -17.67 14.42
C TYR A 92 -10.38 -17.38 15.45
N GLN A 93 -10.24 -16.31 16.22
CA GLN A 93 -11.19 -15.91 17.27
C GLN A 93 -12.41 -15.15 16.71
N GLN A 94 -12.38 -14.76 15.44
CA GLN A 94 -13.38 -13.88 14.82
C GLN A 94 -13.61 -12.60 15.66
N SER A 95 -12.54 -12.05 16.21
CA SER A 95 -12.57 -10.83 17.03
C SER A 95 -11.82 -9.69 16.34
N GLY A 96 -12.14 -8.45 16.71
CA GLY A 96 -11.45 -7.26 16.20
C GLY A 96 -10.18 -6.90 16.97
N ASP A 97 -9.95 -7.52 18.13
CA ASP A 97 -8.87 -7.15 19.06
C ASP A 97 -7.48 -7.29 18.43
N GLY A 98 -7.25 -8.38 17.69
CA GLY A 98 -5.98 -8.62 17.01
C GLY A 98 -5.68 -7.58 15.93
N ILE A 99 -6.71 -7.16 15.19
CA ILE A 99 -6.59 -6.07 14.21
C ILE A 99 -6.27 -4.75 14.91
N ALA A 100 -6.96 -4.42 16.01
CA ALA A 100 -6.71 -3.19 16.76
C ALA A 100 -5.27 -3.13 17.32
N HIS A 101 -4.77 -4.25 17.86
CA HIS A 101 -3.38 -4.35 18.33
C HIS A 101 -2.38 -4.19 17.20
N ALA A 102 -2.58 -4.88 16.08
CA ALA A 102 -1.71 -4.77 14.91
C ALA A 102 -1.69 -3.33 14.37
N LYS A 103 -2.85 -2.67 14.23
CA LYS A 103 -2.95 -1.27 13.82
C LYS A 103 -2.14 -0.37 14.74
N ARG A 104 -2.26 -0.51 16.06
CA ARG A 104 -1.51 0.31 17.02
C ARG A 104 0.00 0.24 16.83
N VAL A 105 0.55 -0.96 16.64
CA VAL A 105 2.00 -1.15 16.43
C VAL A 105 2.41 -0.60 15.06
N LEU A 106 1.67 -0.94 14.01
CA LEU A 106 1.95 -0.48 12.64
C LEU A 106 1.85 1.04 12.51
N SER A 107 0.92 1.71 13.22
CA SER A 107 0.79 3.17 13.17
C SER A 107 2.03 3.89 13.71
N GLY A 108 2.68 3.35 14.74
CA GLY A 108 3.94 3.92 15.25
C GLY A 108 5.07 3.83 14.21
N LEU A 109 5.18 2.67 13.54
CA LEU A 109 6.17 2.48 12.46
C LEU A 109 5.85 3.37 11.26
N TYR A 110 4.59 3.42 10.85
CA TYR A 110 4.10 4.24 9.75
C TYR A 110 4.45 5.72 9.94
N GLN A 111 4.19 6.28 11.13
CA GLN A 111 4.53 7.67 11.42
C GLN A 111 6.03 7.93 11.27
N ALA A 112 6.88 7.00 11.74
CA ALA A 112 8.32 7.11 11.57
C ALA A 112 8.73 7.09 10.09
N PHE A 113 8.18 6.17 9.28
CA PHE A 113 8.45 6.11 7.85
C PHE A 113 7.93 7.32 7.08
N CYS A 114 6.80 7.92 7.50
CA CYS A 114 6.33 9.19 6.93
C CYS A 114 7.33 10.33 7.15
N GLU A 115 7.95 10.43 8.33
CA GLU A 115 8.99 11.44 8.58
C GLU A 115 10.28 11.18 7.79
N VAL A 116 10.63 9.91 7.55
CA VAL A 116 11.76 9.54 6.68
C VAL A 116 11.48 9.91 5.22
N ALA A 117 10.27 9.59 4.72
CA ALA A 117 9.88 9.89 3.34
C ALA A 117 9.92 11.39 3.02
N LYS A 118 9.57 12.27 3.98
CA LYS A 118 9.68 13.73 3.81
C LYS A 118 11.12 14.22 3.62
N GLN A 119 12.10 13.50 4.14
CA GLN A 119 13.52 13.84 4.05
C GLN A 119 14.18 13.21 2.82
N ASP A 120 13.51 12.27 2.16
CA ASP A 120 14.01 11.58 0.98
C ASP A 120 13.71 12.37 -0.29
N THR A 121 14.74 13.01 -0.85
CA THR A 121 14.66 13.74 -2.12
C THR A 121 15.10 12.90 -3.32
N SER A 122 15.18 11.58 -3.19
CA SER A 122 15.58 10.70 -4.29
C SER A 122 14.51 10.65 -5.39
N GLU A 123 14.97 10.38 -6.60
CA GLU A 123 14.09 10.28 -7.76
C GLU A 123 13.13 9.06 -7.66
N PRO A 124 11.95 9.13 -8.30
CA PRO A 124 11.02 8.01 -8.37
C PRO A 124 11.69 6.76 -8.92
N LEU A 125 11.36 5.59 -8.37
CA LEU A 125 11.98 4.32 -8.74
C LEU A 125 11.69 3.91 -10.20
N MET A 126 10.55 4.33 -10.74
CA MET A 126 10.14 3.99 -12.09
C MET A 126 10.37 5.16 -13.04
N HIS A 127 11.36 5.03 -13.91
CA HIS A 127 11.74 6.09 -14.86
C HIS A 127 10.98 6.04 -16.20
N ASN A 128 10.30 4.92 -16.48
CA ASN A 128 9.57 4.67 -17.75
C ASN A 128 8.05 4.50 -17.55
N THR A 129 7.50 5.01 -16.47
CA THR A 129 6.04 5.01 -16.28
C THR A 129 5.43 6.16 -17.03
N GLN A 130 4.39 5.89 -17.83
CA GLN A 130 3.62 6.91 -18.55
C GLN A 130 3.23 8.05 -17.59
N GLN A 131 3.70 9.27 -17.88
CA GLN A 131 3.29 10.44 -17.14
C GLN A 131 1.79 10.66 -17.37
N VAL A 132 0.97 10.43 -16.35
CA VAL A 132 -0.46 10.74 -16.40
C VAL A 132 -0.62 12.26 -16.37
N TYR A 133 -0.64 12.87 -17.55
CA TYR A 133 -0.98 14.28 -17.70
C TYR A 133 -2.50 14.41 -17.56
N ALA A 134 -2.97 14.90 -16.42
CA ALA A 134 -4.37 15.26 -16.23
C ALA A 134 -4.68 16.53 -17.03
N GLY A 135 -4.81 16.39 -18.35
CA GLY A 135 -5.25 17.46 -19.22
C GLY A 135 -6.73 17.77 -18.98
N MET A 136 -7.08 19.06 -18.82
CA MET A 136 -8.45 19.54 -18.81
C MET A 136 -9.07 19.48 -20.21
N THR A 137 -9.11 18.31 -20.85
CA THR A 137 -9.79 18.13 -22.13
C THR A 137 -11.26 17.83 -21.89
N TYR A 138 -12.07 18.87 -22.08
CA TYR A 138 -13.54 18.94 -22.16
C TYR A 138 -14.31 17.72 -21.63
N GLY A 139 -14.70 17.79 -20.35
CA GLY A 139 -15.67 16.89 -19.73
C GLY A 139 -16.09 17.47 -18.40
N LYS A 140 -17.34 17.94 -18.28
CA LYS A 140 -17.74 18.84 -17.19
C LYS A 140 -17.63 18.24 -15.78
N GLU A 141 -17.47 16.91 -15.60
CA GLU A 141 -17.24 16.29 -14.28
C GLU A 141 -16.40 14.98 -14.28
N GLN A 142 -15.67 14.67 -15.36
CA GLN A 142 -14.77 13.50 -15.39
C GLN A 142 -13.42 13.91 -15.94
N LEU A 143 -12.38 13.83 -15.09
CA LEU A 143 -10.99 13.89 -15.52
C LEU A 143 -10.74 12.68 -16.42
N ASN A 144 -10.66 12.90 -17.73
CA ASN A 144 -10.33 11.85 -18.68
C ASN A 144 -8.80 11.73 -18.74
N GLU A 145 -8.25 10.67 -18.15
CA GLU A 145 -6.81 10.39 -18.15
C GLU A 145 -6.41 9.82 -19.52
N ASN A 146 -5.84 10.66 -20.38
CA ASN A 146 -5.28 10.18 -21.65
C ASN A 146 -3.88 9.62 -21.40
N PHE A 147 -3.70 8.33 -21.67
CA PHE A 147 -2.40 7.67 -21.69
C PHE A 147 -1.64 8.09 -22.96
N GLN A 148 -0.63 8.94 -22.85
CA GLN A 148 0.32 9.11 -23.95
C GLN A 148 1.32 7.95 -23.92
N GLU A 149 1.26 7.09 -24.94
CA GLU A 149 2.35 6.19 -25.27
C GLU A 149 3.61 7.01 -25.56
N SER A 150 4.68 6.77 -24.80
CA SER A 150 5.99 7.33 -25.09
C SER A 150 6.53 6.73 -26.39
N ASP A 151 6.43 7.53 -27.46
CA ASP A 151 7.18 7.48 -28.71
C ASP A 151 7.73 6.10 -29.16
N THR A 152 6.95 5.41 -29.99
CA THR A 152 7.53 4.58 -31.05
C THR A 152 6.96 5.02 -32.39
N SER A 153 7.65 6.00 -33.01
CA SER A 153 7.66 6.30 -34.45
C SER A 153 6.46 5.82 -35.26
N ARG A 154 5.45 6.67 -35.42
CA ARG A 154 4.48 6.56 -36.53
C ARG A 154 4.72 7.69 -37.53
N GLY A 155 5.94 7.72 -38.06
CA GLY A 155 6.23 8.44 -39.29
C GLY A 155 5.53 7.73 -40.46
N PHE A 156 4.57 8.40 -41.08
CA PHE A 156 4.12 8.06 -42.42
C PHE A 156 5.32 8.21 -43.37
N PHE A 157 5.74 7.13 -44.01
CA PHE A 157 6.46 7.25 -45.28
C PHE A 157 5.41 7.37 -46.39
N ALA A 158 5.56 8.46 -47.16
CA ALA A 158 4.79 8.76 -48.36
C ALA A 158 5.09 7.76 -49.50
#